data_AF-A0A2J8VLW7-F1
#
_entry.id   AF-A0A2J8VLW7-F1
#
_cell.length_a   1.000
_cell.length_b   1.000
_cell.length_c   1.000
_cell.angle_alpha   90.00
_cell.angle_beta   90.00
_cell.angle_gamma   90.00
#
_symmetry.space_group_name_H-M   'P 1'
#
loop_
_entity.id
_entity.type
_entity.pdbx_description
1 polymer ?
#
loop_
_entity_poly.entity_id
_entity_poly.type
_entity_poly.pdbx_seq_one_letter_code
_entity_poly.pdbx_strand_id
1 'polypeptide(L)'
;MKYLLNFIGQGPATYGPFCAERLRRTYANGVRAEPPTWLELQAVKSKKRIPIQVILATGESLTVPVDSASTSREMCVHIAHKQGLSDHLGFSLQVAVYDKFWSLGSGRDHMMDAIAQCEQLAQERGESQRQSPWRIYFRKEFFTPWHDSREDPVSTELIYRQVLHGVWSGEYSFEK
;
A
#
# COMPACT_ATOMS: atom_id res chain seq x y z
N MET A 1 22.04 17.44 7.65
CA MET A 1 20.73 17.23 8.31
C MET A 1 20.46 18.19 9.47
N LYS A 2 21.39 18.41 10.41
CA LYS A 2 21.19 19.26 11.61
C LYS A 2 20.67 20.69 11.29
N TYR A 3 21.22 21.34 10.27
CA TYR A 3 20.79 22.68 9.85
C TYR A 3 19.34 22.73 9.35
N LEU A 4 18.90 21.73 8.57
CA LEU A 4 17.53 21.65 8.07
C LEU A 4 16.54 21.46 9.22
N LEU A 5 16.86 20.60 10.18
CA LEU A 5 16.03 20.40 11.37
C LEU A 5 15.94 21.68 12.22
N ASN A 6 17.05 22.41 12.38
CA ASN A 6 17.04 23.70 13.07
C ASN A 6 16.15 24.73 12.34
N PHE A 7 16.26 24.81 11.02
CA PHE A 7 15.41 25.68 10.20
C PHE A 7 13.92 25.31 10.34
N ILE A 8 13.58 24.02 10.22
CA ILE A 8 12.21 23.53 10.40
C ILE A 8 11.70 23.84 11.82
N GLY A 9 12.57 23.72 12.83
CA GLY A 9 12.24 24.02 14.23
C GLY A 9 11.91 25.48 14.50
N GLN A 10 12.40 26.41 13.68
CA GLN A 10 12.06 27.83 13.72
C GLN A 10 10.87 28.18 12.82
N GLY A 11 10.27 27.18 12.14
CA GLY A 11 9.13 27.38 11.26
C GLY A 11 7.81 27.64 12.00
N PRO A 12 6.72 27.92 11.26
CA PRO A 12 5.41 28.14 11.86
C PRO A 12 4.96 26.96 12.71
N ALA A 13 4.37 27.22 13.87
CA ALA A 13 3.96 26.19 14.84
C ALA A 13 3.08 25.08 14.22
N THR A 14 2.29 25.43 13.19
CA THR A 14 1.37 24.49 12.54
C THR A 14 2.02 23.64 11.42
N TYR A 15 3.26 23.93 11.03
CA TYR A 15 3.94 23.28 9.89
C TYR A 15 5.33 22.75 10.24
N GLY A 16 6.01 23.34 11.22
CA GLY A 16 7.31 22.87 11.71
C GLY A 16 7.27 21.40 12.15
N PRO A 17 6.40 21.01 13.11
CA PRO A 17 6.27 19.62 13.53
C PRO A 17 5.85 18.68 12.40
N PHE A 18 4.97 19.14 11.50
CA PHE A 18 4.52 18.37 10.34
C PHE A 18 5.69 18.04 9.39
N CYS A 19 6.51 19.03 9.04
CA CYS A 19 7.69 18.84 8.19
C CYS A 19 8.77 18.01 8.90
N ALA A 20 8.99 18.22 10.19
CA ALA A 20 9.98 17.47 10.97
C ALA A 20 9.63 15.98 11.01
N GLU A 21 8.37 15.62 11.25
CA GLU A 21 7.95 14.22 11.25
C GLU A 21 8.07 13.59 9.85
N ARG A 22 7.68 14.31 8.79
CA ARG A 22 7.84 13.79 7.42
C ARG A 22 9.30 13.56 7.06
N LEU A 23 10.19 14.49 7.43
CA LEU A 23 11.63 14.32 7.23
C LEU A 23 12.17 13.11 8.01
N ARG A 24 11.72 12.92 9.27
CA ARG A 24 12.09 11.76 10.09
C ARG A 24 11.63 10.46 9.45
N ARG A 25 10.39 10.41 8.95
CA ARG A 25 9.81 9.26 8.26
C ARG A 25 10.57 8.92 6.97
N THR A 26 10.88 9.91 6.14
CA THR A 26 11.72 9.71 4.93
C THR A 26 13.12 9.20 5.29
N TYR A 27 13.73 9.71 6.36
CA TYR A 27 15.03 9.20 6.79
C TYR A 27 14.98 7.73 7.24
N ALA A 28 13.89 7.31 7.88
CA ALA A 28 13.70 5.94 8.35
C ALA A 28 13.39 4.95 7.21
N ASN A 29 12.56 5.35 6.26
CA ASN A 29 12.02 4.45 5.23
C ASN A 29 12.74 4.55 3.89
N GLY A 30 13.58 5.56 3.70
CA GLY A 30 14.40 5.74 2.52
C GLY A 30 13.86 6.78 1.54
N VAL A 31 14.57 6.93 0.43
CA VAL A 31 14.23 7.90 -0.62
C VAL A 31 13.16 7.31 -1.53
N ARG A 32 12.17 8.13 -1.87
CA ARG A 32 11.12 7.84 -2.86
C ARG A 32 11.73 7.75 -4.27
N ALA A 33 11.20 6.85 -5.10
CA ALA A 33 11.60 6.76 -6.51
C ALA A 33 10.80 7.70 -7.42
N GLU A 34 9.58 8.07 -7.02
CA GLU A 34 8.64 8.87 -7.81
C GLU A 34 8.36 10.22 -7.16
N PRO A 35 7.90 11.21 -7.95
CA PRO A 35 7.46 12.50 -7.41
C PRO A 35 6.19 12.39 -6.55
N PRO A 36 5.85 13.45 -5.79
CA PRO A 36 4.61 13.49 -5.01
C PRO A 36 3.36 13.33 -5.86
N THR A 37 2.41 12.53 -5.39
CA THR A 37 1.12 12.31 -6.04
C THR A 37 0.13 13.44 -5.81
N TRP A 38 -0.96 13.44 -6.58
CA TRP A 38 -2.09 14.34 -6.34
C TRP A 38 -2.67 14.17 -4.92
N LEU A 39 -2.74 12.93 -4.40
CA LEU A 39 -3.20 12.65 -3.04
C LEU A 39 -2.28 13.29 -1.98
N GLU A 40 -0.97 13.23 -2.18
CA GLU A 40 -0.01 13.85 -1.27
C GLU A 40 -0.15 15.37 -1.27
N LEU A 41 -0.39 15.98 -2.43
CA LEU A 41 -0.66 17.41 -2.52
C LEU A 41 -1.91 17.82 -1.71
N GLN A 42 -2.98 17.01 -1.74
CA GLN A 42 -4.16 17.26 -0.90
C GLN A 42 -3.89 17.03 0.60
N ALA A 43 -3.09 16.02 0.93
CA ALA A 43 -2.69 15.71 2.30
C ALA A 43 -1.88 16.83 2.93
N VAL A 44 -1.03 17.50 2.16
CA VAL A 44 -0.23 18.65 2.60
C VAL A 44 -1.11 19.84 2.95
N LYS A 45 -2.16 20.12 2.16
CA LYS A 45 -3.14 21.18 2.46
C LYS A 45 -3.93 20.91 3.74
N SER A 46 -4.35 19.66 3.94
CA SER A 46 -5.17 19.24 5.09
C SER A 46 -4.36 18.85 6.33
N LYS A 47 -3.06 18.59 6.19
CA LYS A 47 -2.13 18.06 7.20
C LYS A 47 -2.61 16.74 7.83
N LYS A 48 -3.38 15.95 7.08
CA LYS A 48 -3.94 14.66 7.51
C LYS A 48 -3.22 13.51 6.81
N ARG A 49 -3.32 12.31 7.39
CA ARG A 49 -2.93 11.06 6.72
C ARG A 49 -3.85 10.77 5.54
N ILE A 50 -3.32 10.10 4.53
CA ILE A 50 -4.05 9.75 3.31
C ILE A 50 -4.80 8.43 3.58
N PRO A 51 -6.13 8.40 3.51
CA PRO A 51 -6.87 7.14 3.60
C PRO A 51 -6.77 6.37 2.28
N ILE A 52 -6.19 5.18 2.30
CA ILE A 52 -6.13 4.27 1.15
C ILE A 52 -7.05 3.09 1.40
N GLN A 53 -7.90 2.76 0.43
CA GLN A 53 -8.72 1.56 0.47
C GLN A 53 -7.94 0.37 -0.07
N VAL A 54 -7.89 -0.71 0.69
CA VAL A 54 -7.26 -1.98 0.33
C VAL A 54 -8.32 -3.07 0.31
N ILE A 55 -8.46 -3.74 -0.82
CA ILE A 55 -9.45 -4.77 -1.08
C ILE A 55 -8.86 -6.12 -0.63
N LEU A 56 -9.56 -6.82 0.25
CA LEU A 56 -9.21 -8.16 0.69
C LEU A 56 -9.75 -9.22 -0.27
N ALA A 57 -9.22 -10.43 -0.18
CA ALA A 57 -9.72 -11.59 -0.94
C ALA A 57 -11.19 -11.94 -0.63
N THR A 58 -11.71 -11.55 0.54
CA THR A 58 -13.12 -11.69 0.91
C THR A 58 -14.05 -10.73 0.15
N GLY A 59 -13.50 -9.74 -0.57
CA GLY A 59 -14.24 -8.65 -1.22
C GLY A 59 -14.46 -7.44 -0.32
N GLU A 60 -14.14 -7.53 0.97
CA GLU A 60 -14.20 -6.39 1.89
C GLU A 60 -13.09 -5.37 1.62
N SER A 61 -13.39 -4.09 1.80
CA SER A 61 -12.42 -3.00 1.68
C SER A 61 -12.04 -2.45 3.05
N LEU A 62 -10.74 -2.45 3.35
CA LEU A 62 -10.19 -1.82 4.54
C LEU A 62 -9.57 -0.47 4.21
N THR A 63 -9.95 0.55 4.96
CA THR A 63 -9.25 1.83 4.94
C THR A 63 -8.01 1.77 5.83
N VAL A 64 -6.84 2.05 5.23
CA VAL A 64 -5.53 2.10 5.86
C VAL A 64 -4.99 3.53 5.76
N PRO A 65 -4.66 4.20 6.90
CA PRO A 65 -4.13 5.56 6.88
C PRO A 65 -2.62 5.55 6.60
N VAL A 66 -2.21 6.12 5.47
CA VAL A 66 -0.81 6.16 5.02
C VAL A 66 -0.23 7.58 5.06
N ASP A 67 1.09 7.66 5.10
CA ASP A 67 1.86 8.86 4.81
C ASP A 67 2.72 8.66 3.56
N SER A 68 3.47 9.68 3.17
CA SER A 68 4.29 9.65 1.96
C SER A 68 5.45 8.67 2.00
N ALA A 69 5.89 8.27 3.19
CA ALA A 69 6.97 7.32 3.38
C ALA A 69 6.45 5.93 3.76
N SER A 70 5.13 5.71 3.72
CA SER A 70 4.54 4.40 4.05
C SER A 70 5.02 3.33 3.07
N THR A 71 5.52 2.23 3.64
CA THR A 71 6.04 1.08 2.88
C THR A 71 5.00 -0.04 2.80
N SER A 72 5.16 -0.94 1.83
CA SER A 72 4.30 -2.11 1.70
C SER A 72 4.37 -3.01 2.94
N ARG A 73 5.54 -3.17 3.57
CA ARG A 73 5.68 -3.88 4.86
C ARG A 73 4.83 -3.26 5.97
N GLU A 74 4.90 -1.95 6.17
CA GLU A 74 4.12 -1.27 7.22
C GLU A 74 2.62 -1.46 7.01
N MET A 75 2.17 -1.38 5.76
CA MET A 75 0.77 -1.59 5.40
C MET A 75 0.34 -3.05 5.60
N CYS A 76 1.13 -4.04 5.16
CA CYS A 76 0.83 -5.46 5.38
C CYS A 76 0.71 -5.78 6.88
N VAL A 77 1.64 -5.28 7.70
CA VAL A 77 1.59 -5.47 9.16
C VAL A 77 0.35 -4.79 9.76
N HIS A 78 0.00 -3.60 9.29
CA HIS A 78 -1.21 -2.90 9.76
C HIS A 78 -2.48 -3.67 9.40
N ILE A 79 -2.60 -4.17 8.17
CA ILE A 79 -3.75 -4.98 7.72
C ILE A 79 -3.82 -6.27 8.53
N ALA A 80 -2.69 -6.95 8.71
CA ALA A 80 -2.62 -8.20 9.47
C ALA A 80 -3.10 -8.01 10.91
N HIS A 81 -2.59 -6.99 11.61
CA HIS A 81 -3.04 -6.66 12.97
C HIS A 81 -4.52 -6.32 13.02
N LYS A 82 -5.04 -5.55 12.04
CA LYS A 82 -6.44 -5.14 11.98
C LYS A 82 -7.39 -6.32 11.74
N GLN A 83 -6.95 -7.34 11.01
CA GLN A 83 -7.72 -8.54 10.70
C GLN A 83 -7.48 -9.69 11.69
N GLY A 84 -6.54 -9.57 12.62
CA GLY A 84 -6.14 -10.67 13.50
C GLY A 84 -5.39 -11.78 12.77
N LEU A 85 -4.75 -11.47 11.64
CA LEU A 85 -3.95 -12.40 10.84
C LEU A 85 -2.57 -12.58 11.50
N SER A 86 -2.31 -13.79 11.97
CA SER A 86 -1.05 -14.20 12.60
C SER A 86 -0.04 -14.72 11.57
N ASP A 87 -0.45 -15.62 10.66
CA ASP A 87 0.36 -16.05 9.52
C ASP A 87 0.22 -15.06 8.35
N HIS A 88 0.81 -13.88 8.51
CA HIS A 88 0.84 -12.87 7.45
C HIS A 88 2.05 -13.03 6.50
N LEU A 89 2.89 -14.05 6.68
CA LEU A 89 4.04 -14.29 5.81
C LEU A 89 3.54 -14.78 4.45
N GLY A 90 4.11 -14.23 3.37
CA GLY A 90 3.64 -14.53 2.02
C GLY A 90 2.44 -13.73 1.55
N PHE A 91 1.82 -12.91 2.41
CA PHE A 91 0.87 -11.90 1.97
C PHE A 91 1.59 -10.64 1.49
N SER A 92 1.06 -10.03 0.43
CA SER A 92 1.60 -8.82 -0.18
C SER A 92 0.50 -7.88 -0.67
N LEU A 93 0.94 -6.65 -0.96
CA LEU A 93 0.11 -5.66 -1.65
C LEU A 93 0.31 -5.75 -3.15
N GLN A 94 -0.80 -5.68 -3.87
CA GLN A 94 -0.82 -5.68 -5.33
C GLN A 94 -1.61 -4.48 -5.83
N VAL A 95 -1.14 -3.86 -6.90
CA VAL A 95 -1.74 -2.67 -7.51
C VAL A 95 -2.29 -3.05 -8.87
N ALA A 96 -3.51 -2.60 -9.16
CA ALA A 96 -4.15 -2.77 -10.46
C ALA A 96 -4.60 -1.43 -11.02
N VAL A 97 -4.34 -1.15 -12.30
CA VAL A 97 -4.81 0.05 -12.99
C VAL A 97 -4.90 -0.20 -14.51
N TYR A 98 -6.04 0.13 -15.14
CA TYR A 98 -6.28 0.01 -16.60
C TYR A 98 -5.73 -1.28 -17.28
N ASP A 99 -5.97 -2.45 -16.68
CA ASP A 99 -5.50 -3.78 -17.13
C ASP A 99 -4.03 -4.14 -16.83
N LYS A 100 -3.29 -3.24 -16.18
CA LYS A 100 -1.96 -3.56 -15.62
C LYS A 100 -2.09 -3.98 -14.16
N PHE A 101 -1.26 -4.94 -13.77
CA PHE A 101 -1.21 -5.49 -12.43
C PHE A 101 0.23 -5.80 -12.04
N TRP A 102 0.64 -5.37 -10.84
CA TRP A 102 1.96 -5.68 -10.29
C TRP A 102 1.93 -5.77 -8.77
N SER A 103 2.94 -6.45 -8.21
CA SER A 103 3.11 -6.64 -6.77
C SER A 103 4.08 -5.59 -6.20
N LEU A 104 3.75 -5.07 -5.02
CA LEU A 104 4.64 -4.28 -4.16
C LEU A 104 5.29 -5.15 -3.07
N GLY A 105 4.94 -6.44 -3.03
CA GLY A 105 5.38 -7.36 -1.98
C GLY A 105 4.93 -6.91 -0.58
N SER A 106 5.70 -7.34 0.41
CA SER A 106 5.64 -6.89 1.81
C SER A 106 7.00 -6.34 2.26
N GLY A 107 7.67 -5.63 1.33
CA GLY A 107 9.03 -5.13 1.44
C GLY A 107 9.13 -3.63 1.77
N ARG A 108 10.14 -2.98 1.20
CA ARG A 108 10.46 -1.57 1.46
C ARG A 108 9.91 -0.61 0.40
N ASP A 109 9.18 -1.13 -0.59
CA ASP A 109 8.64 -0.31 -1.66
C ASP A 109 7.59 0.66 -1.09
N HIS A 110 7.65 1.91 -1.53
CA HIS A 110 6.74 2.95 -1.05
C HIS A 110 5.39 2.84 -1.76
N MET A 111 4.32 2.85 -0.98
CA MET A 111 2.96 2.80 -1.52
C MET A 111 2.67 3.96 -2.48
N MET A 112 3.14 5.16 -2.10
CA MET A 112 2.91 6.37 -2.90
C MET A 112 3.71 6.39 -4.20
N ASP A 113 4.82 5.62 -4.32
CA ASP A 113 5.52 5.46 -5.60
C ASP A 113 4.64 4.69 -6.60
N ALA A 114 4.01 3.60 -6.16
CA ALA A 114 3.13 2.84 -7.04
C ALA A 114 1.87 3.64 -7.46
N ILE A 115 1.32 4.46 -6.55
CA ILE A 115 0.21 5.36 -6.89
C ILE A 115 0.68 6.45 -7.86
N ALA A 116 1.88 7.01 -7.69
CA ALA A 116 2.43 7.98 -8.63
C ALA A 116 2.55 7.41 -10.04
N GLN A 117 3.00 6.16 -10.16
CA GLN A 117 3.03 5.45 -11.44
C GLN A 117 1.62 5.32 -12.02
N CYS A 118 0.62 4.95 -11.22
CA CYS A 118 -0.77 4.89 -11.68
C CYS A 118 -1.29 6.26 -12.17
N GLU A 119 -0.94 7.36 -11.51
CA GLU A 119 -1.31 8.72 -11.91
C GLU A 119 -0.62 9.12 -13.23
N GLN A 120 0.65 8.75 -13.41
CA GLN A 120 1.38 8.96 -14.66
C GLN A 120 0.74 8.19 -15.82
N LEU A 121 0.35 6.93 -15.61
CA LEU A 121 -0.36 6.13 -16.61
C LEU A 121 -1.70 6.75 -17.01
N ALA A 122 -2.45 7.34 -16.06
CA ALA A 122 -3.67 8.06 -16.36
C ALA A 122 -3.39 9.31 -17.22
N GLN A 123 -2.34 10.05 -16.88
CA GLN A 123 -1.92 11.23 -17.62
C GLN A 123 -1.46 10.90 -19.06
N GLU A 124 -0.72 9.81 -19.24
CA GLU A 124 -0.31 9.31 -20.58
C GLU A 124 -1.53 8.96 -21.45
N ARG A 125 -2.63 8.54 -20.84
CA ARG A 125 -3.90 8.27 -21.52
C ARG A 125 -4.76 9.52 -21.73
N GLY A 126 -4.28 10.70 -21.32
CA GLY A 126 -5.02 11.97 -21.42
C GLY A 126 -6.09 12.16 -20.35
N GLU A 127 -6.11 11.31 -19.31
CA GLU A 127 -7.04 11.41 -18.19
C GLU A 127 -6.45 12.27 -17.05
N SER A 128 -7.33 12.74 -16.15
CA SER A 128 -6.86 13.44 -14.96
C SER A 128 -6.16 12.49 -13.99
N GLN A 129 -5.02 12.87 -13.42
CA GLN A 129 -4.34 12.13 -12.35
C GLN A 129 -5.31 11.78 -11.19
N ARG A 130 -6.23 12.70 -10.87
CA ARG A 130 -7.28 12.51 -9.84
C ARG A 130 -8.23 11.34 -10.16
N GLN A 131 -8.44 11.06 -11.44
CA GLN A 131 -9.38 10.07 -11.93
C GLN A 131 -8.73 8.71 -12.18
N SER A 132 -7.44 8.56 -11.88
CA SER A 132 -6.73 7.28 -12.05
C SER A 132 -7.45 6.18 -11.26
N PRO A 133 -7.98 5.13 -11.93
CA PRO A 133 -8.85 4.11 -11.33
C PRO A 133 -8.02 2.97 -10.73
N TRP A 134 -6.96 3.31 -10.01
CA TRP A 134 -6.12 2.30 -9.37
C TRP A 134 -6.86 1.61 -8.22
N ARG A 135 -6.56 0.34 -8.01
CA ARG A 135 -7.06 -0.49 -6.91
C ARG A 135 -5.91 -1.21 -6.25
N ILE A 136 -6.01 -1.33 -4.93
CA ILE A 136 -5.00 -1.98 -4.11
C ILE A 136 -5.60 -3.23 -3.51
N TYR A 137 -4.91 -4.36 -3.64
CA TYR A 137 -5.33 -5.65 -3.15
C TYR A 137 -4.34 -6.15 -2.10
N PHE A 138 -4.86 -6.85 -1.10
CA PHE A 138 -4.05 -7.63 -0.14
C PHE A 138 -4.31 -9.10 -0.39
N ARG A 139 -3.28 -9.82 -0.85
CA ARG A 139 -3.39 -11.19 -1.37
C ARG A 139 -2.21 -12.05 -0.94
N LYS A 140 -2.39 -13.37 -0.90
CA LYS A 140 -1.31 -14.34 -0.71
C LYS A 140 -0.55 -14.46 -2.04
N GLU A 141 0.73 -14.17 -2.03
CA GLU A 141 1.62 -14.21 -3.20
C GLU A 141 2.53 -15.44 -3.20
N PHE A 142 3.00 -15.87 -2.02
CA PHE A 142 3.77 -17.11 -1.91
C PHE A 142 3.39 -17.92 -0.68
N PHE A 143 3.66 -19.22 -0.75
CA PHE A 143 3.57 -20.14 0.38
C PHE A 143 4.97 -20.49 0.86
N THR A 144 5.14 -20.56 2.17
CA THR A 144 6.37 -21.09 2.74
C THR A 144 6.41 -22.62 2.56
N PRO A 145 7.61 -23.23 2.51
CA PRO A 145 7.74 -24.69 2.47
C PRO A 145 7.13 -25.42 3.68
N TRP A 146 6.90 -24.70 4.78
CA TRP A 146 6.36 -25.20 6.05
C TRP A 146 4.96 -24.64 6.35
N HIS A 147 4.22 -24.18 5.34
CA HIS A 147 2.87 -23.65 5.54
C HIS A 147 1.91 -24.73 6.06
N ASP A 148 1.20 -24.44 7.15
CA ASP A 148 0.12 -25.27 7.69
C ASP A 148 -1.19 -24.46 7.76
N SER A 149 -2.17 -24.82 6.94
CA SER A 149 -3.48 -24.15 6.89
C SER A 149 -4.30 -24.26 8.18
N ARG A 150 -3.86 -25.06 9.16
CA ARG A 150 -4.55 -25.21 10.44
C ARG A 150 -4.08 -24.20 11.49
N GLU A 151 -2.96 -23.52 11.28
CA GLU A 151 -2.38 -22.60 12.27
C GLU A 151 -3.17 -21.31 12.41
N ASP A 152 -3.72 -20.79 11.31
CA ASP A 152 -4.41 -19.51 11.29
C ASP A 152 -5.71 -19.58 10.47
N PRO A 153 -6.89 -19.54 11.13
CA PRO A 153 -8.16 -19.61 10.43
C PRO A 153 -8.44 -18.36 9.57
N VAL A 154 -7.89 -17.20 9.92
CA VAL A 154 -8.04 -15.95 9.14
C VAL A 154 -7.23 -16.05 7.85
N SER A 155 -5.98 -16.53 7.95
CA SER A 155 -5.13 -16.81 6.79
C SER A 155 -5.83 -17.75 5.82
N THR A 156 -6.36 -18.87 6.35
CA THR A 156 -7.03 -19.89 5.55
C THR A 156 -8.30 -19.37 4.88
N GLU A 157 -9.13 -18.56 5.55
CA GLU A 157 -10.31 -17.96 4.92
C GLU A 157 -9.92 -17.00 3.78
N LEU A 158 -8.94 -16.13 4.00
CA LEU A 158 -8.46 -15.20 2.96
C LEU A 158 -7.92 -15.95 1.74
N ILE A 159 -7.09 -16.98 1.97
CA ILE A 159 -6.51 -17.81 0.91
C ILE A 159 -7.61 -18.61 0.19
N TYR A 160 -8.55 -19.20 0.94
CA TYR A 160 -9.66 -19.95 0.38
C TYR A 160 -10.51 -19.10 -0.58
N ARG A 161 -10.89 -17.89 -0.15
CA ARG A 161 -11.62 -16.93 -0.99
C ARG A 161 -10.80 -16.54 -2.22
N GLN A 162 -9.52 -16.28 -2.05
CA GLN A 162 -8.62 -15.97 -3.17
C GLN A 162 -8.59 -17.11 -4.20
N VAL A 163 -8.44 -18.36 -3.75
CA VAL A 163 -8.42 -19.54 -4.62
C VAL A 163 -9.73 -19.71 -5.36
N LEU A 164 -10.88 -19.60 -4.68
CA LEU A 164 -12.19 -19.67 -5.33
C LEU A 164 -12.38 -18.59 -6.40
N HIS A 165 -12.04 -17.34 -6.08
CA HIS A 165 -12.11 -16.24 -7.03
C HIS A 165 -11.16 -16.44 -8.22
N GLY A 166 -9.94 -16.94 -7.97
CA GLY A 166 -8.96 -17.22 -9.01
C GLY A 166 -9.38 -18.38 -9.93
N VAL A 167 -10.03 -19.41 -9.41
CA VAL A 167 -10.60 -20.49 -10.24
C VAL A 167 -11.74 -19.96 -11.11
N TRP A 168 -12.64 -19.15 -10.53
CA TRP A 168 -13.76 -18.58 -11.29
C TRP A 168 -13.28 -17.59 -12.38
N SER A 169 -12.29 -16.76 -12.08
CA SER A 169 -11.73 -15.82 -13.06
C SER A 169 -10.85 -16.49 -14.13
N GLY A 170 -10.49 -17.76 -13.92
CA GLY A 170 -9.53 -18.48 -14.78
C GLY A 170 -8.06 -18.14 -14.51
N GLU A 171 -7.75 -17.43 -13.42
CA GLU A 171 -6.38 -17.23 -12.92
C GLU A 171 -5.74 -18.56 -12.49
N TYR A 172 -6.52 -19.45 -11.85
CA TYR A 172 -6.09 -20.80 -11.45
C TYR A 172 -6.82 -21.84 -12.30
N SER A 173 -6.07 -22.54 -13.15
CA SER A 173 -6.60 -23.60 -14.01
C SER A 173 -6.27 -24.98 -13.47
N PHE A 174 -7.13 -25.95 -13.78
CA PHE A 174 -6.88 -27.37 -13.51
C PHE A 174 -6.34 -28.01 -14.78
N GLU A 175 -5.26 -28.77 -14.67
CA GLU A 175 -4.87 -29.70 -15.72
C GLU A 175 -5.96 -30.77 -15.86
N LYS A 176 -6.27 -31.13 -17.10
CA LYS A 176 -7.29 -32.13 -17.43
C LYS A 176 -6.76 -33.55 -17.30
#